data_AF-A0A6F8TZR1-F1
#
_entry.id   AF-A0A6F8TZR1-F1
#
_cell.length_a   1.000
_cell.length_b   1.000
_cell.length_c   1.000
_cell.angle_alpha   90.00
_cell.angle_beta   90.00
_cell.angle_gamma   90.00
#
_symmetry.space_group_name_H-M   'P 1'
#
loop_
_entity.id
_entity.type
_entity.pdbx_description
1 polymer ?
#
loop_
_entity_poly.entity_id
_entity_poly.type
_entity_poly.pdbx_seq_one_letter_code
_entity_poly.pdbx_strand_id
1 'polypeptide(L)'
;MKVAEAIWLIIQYTGWKYTQWVERKSLDENPVDVLLLDSMLDDEGAIMTCDDNGKVFIGFVLELPDPKQDTNERAISVLPIMSGSLCKDFQQLHITTDYSDTFLPYLNSVSDPPKETISHDVSVIIYTKKIRILRRFDIGMFESFFKRRVCACGHDIYLPKPHRQNIAIVSSSKEV
;
A
#
# COMPACT_ATOMS: atom_id res chain seq x y z
N MET A 1 -42.47 -6.60 1.34
CA MET A 1 -41.20 -6.34 0.63
C MET A 1 -40.11 -5.84 1.57
N LYS A 2 -40.26 -4.69 2.24
CA LYS A 2 -39.18 -4.10 3.09
C LYS A 2 -38.62 -4.99 4.21
N VAL A 3 -39.44 -5.88 4.80
CA VAL A 3 -39.02 -6.77 5.91
C VAL A 3 -38.13 -7.92 5.40
N ALA A 4 -38.44 -8.48 4.24
CA ALA A 4 -37.64 -9.57 3.66
C ALA A 4 -36.27 -9.06 3.18
N GLU A 5 -36.23 -7.86 2.61
CA GLU A 5 -34.98 -7.17 2.24
C GLU A 5 -34.12 -6.87 3.46
N ALA A 6 -34.73 -6.39 4.56
CA ALA A 6 -34.01 -6.14 5.80
C ALA A 6 -33.43 -7.43 6.42
N ILE A 7 -34.20 -8.53 6.42
CA ILE A 7 -33.73 -9.82 6.92
C ILE A 7 -32.57 -10.35 6.06
N TRP A 8 -32.68 -10.22 4.73
CA TRP A 8 -31.63 -10.64 3.81
C TRP A 8 -30.34 -9.84 4.02
N LEU A 9 -30.44 -8.52 4.19
CA LEU A 9 -29.30 -7.65 4.52
C LEU A 9 -28.65 -8.02 5.85
N ILE A 10 -29.45 -8.36 6.87
CA ILE A 10 -28.93 -8.79 8.18
C ILE A 10 -28.15 -10.10 8.04
N ILE A 11 -28.66 -11.07 7.28
CA ILE A 11 -27.98 -12.36 7.05
C ILE A 11 -26.66 -12.15 6.30
N GLN A 12 -26.64 -11.28 5.29
CA GLN A 12 -25.41 -10.95 4.59
C GLN A 12 -24.39 -10.24 5.49
N TYR A 13 -24.84 -9.27 6.28
CA TYR A 13 -23.99 -8.54 7.21
C TYR A 13 -23.38 -9.45 8.29
N THR A 14 -24.19 -10.33 8.89
CA THR A 14 -23.70 -11.29 9.89
C THR A 14 -22.77 -12.32 9.27
N GLY A 15 -23.04 -12.79 8.04
CA GLY A 15 -22.15 -13.65 7.28
C GLY A 15 -20.79 -13.00 7.03
N TRP A 16 -20.76 -11.75 6.55
CA TRP A 16 -19.53 -11.01 6.32
C TRP A 16 -18.73 -10.74 7.60
N LYS A 17 -19.42 -10.40 8.70
CA LYS A 17 -18.76 -10.25 10.01
C LYS A 17 -18.19 -11.56 10.54
N TYR A 18 -18.88 -12.68 10.29
CA TYR A 18 -18.40 -14.00 10.67
C TYR A 18 -17.16 -14.41 9.87
N THR A 19 -17.13 -14.18 8.55
CA THR A 19 -15.93 -14.47 7.73
C THR A 19 -14.72 -13.65 8.20
N GLN A 20 -14.89 -12.34 8.45
CA GLN A 20 -13.83 -11.50 9.03
C GLN A 20 -13.33 -12.01 10.39
N TRP A 21 -14.25 -12.49 11.23
CA TRP A 21 -13.90 -13.04 12.54
C TRP A 21 -13.10 -14.36 12.41
N VAL A 22 -13.51 -15.26 11.52
CA VAL A 22 -12.80 -16.52 11.26
C VAL A 22 -11.40 -16.25 10.71
N GLU A 23 -11.26 -15.34 9.74
CA GLU A 23 -9.96 -14.97 9.17
C GLU A 23 -9.02 -14.40 10.24
N ARG A 24 -9.48 -13.45 11.07
CA ARG A 24 -8.70 -12.94 12.20
C ARG A 24 -8.32 -14.04 13.18
N LYS A 25 -9.23 -14.97 13.48
CA LYS A 25 -8.94 -16.11 14.37
C LYS A 25 -7.93 -17.09 13.79
N SER A 26 -7.89 -17.24 12.46
CA SER A 26 -6.89 -18.07 11.79
C SER A 26 -5.48 -17.46 11.77
N LEU A 27 -5.40 -16.12 11.92
CA LEU A 27 -4.15 -15.35 11.91
C LEU A 27 -3.67 -14.92 13.30
N ASP A 28 -4.39 -15.33 14.37
CA ASP A 28 -4.16 -14.87 15.77
C ASP A 28 -2.74 -15.18 16.27
N GLU A 29 -2.02 -16.10 15.62
CA GLU A 29 -0.63 -16.44 15.94
C GLU A 29 0.42 -15.49 15.33
N ASN A 30 0.06 -14.67 14.33
CA ASN A 30 1.00 -13.74 13.66
C ASN A 30 0.47 -12.29 13.61
N PRO A 31 0.99 -11.38 14.46
CA PRO A 31 0.53 -9.99 14.51
C PRO A 31 0.78 -9.20 13.21
N VAL A 32 1.73 -9.63 12.39
CA VAL A 32 2.02 -9.02 11.08
C VAL A 32 0.89 -9.28 10.10
N ASP A 33 0.40 -10.51 10.04
CA ASP A 33 -0.66 -10.90 9.11
C ASP A 33 -2.00 -10.27 9.51
N VAL A 34 -2.25 -10.12 10.82
CA VAL A 34 -3.40 -9.37 11.33
C VAL A 34 -3.35 -7.91 10.90
N LEU A 35 -2.18 -7.25 10.99
CA LEU A 35 -2.04 -5.85 10.56
C LEU A 35 -2.29 -5.69 9.05
N LEU A 36 -1.77 -6.62 8.24
CA LEU A 36 -1.98 -6.60 6.79
C LEU A 36 -3.45 -6.82 6.44
N LEU A 37 -4.11 -7.79 7.10
CA LEU A 37 -5.54 -8.04 6.91
C LEU A 37 -6.38 -6.83 7.30
N ASP A 38 -6.10 -6.23 8.46
CA ASP A 38 -6.80 -5.03 8.93
C ASP A 38 -6.61 -3.85 7.97
N SER A 39 -5.43 -3.74 7.35
CA SER A 39 -5.14 -2.71 6.35
C SER A 39 -5.84 -2.95 5.02
N MET A 40 -6.06 -4.20 4.64
CA MET A 40 -6.80 -4.57 3.42
C MET A 40 -8.32 -4.40 3.60
N LEU A 41 -8.83 -4.56 4.82
CA LEU A 41 -10.25 -4.41 5.15
C LEU A 41 -10.67 -2.95 5.40
N ASP A 42 -9.72 -2.05 5.59
CA ASP A 42 -9.95 -0.64 5.88
C ASP A 42 -9.67 0.21 4.63
N ASP A 43 -10.64 1.01 4.19
CA ASP A 43 -10.53 1.81 2.96
C ASP A 43 -9.41 2.87 3.05
N GLU A 44 -9.04 3.28 4.26
CA GLU A 44 -7.93 4.20 4.55
C GLU A 44 -6.69 3.47 5.08
N GLY A 45 -6.67 2.14 4.98
CA GLY A 45 -5.65 1.24 5.54
C GLY A 45 -4.33 1.24 4.76
N ALA A 46 -3.70 2.40 4.58
CA ALA A 46 -2.36 2.45 4.02
C ALA A 46 -1.34 1.83 5.00
N ILE A 47 -0.38 1.08 4.47
CA ILE A 47 0.75 0.54 5.21
C ILE A 47 2.05 1.22 4.78
N MET A 48 3.00 1.29 5.71
CA MET A 48 4.39 1.63 5.45
C MET A 48 5.24 0.38 5.67
N THR A 49 5.96 0.00 4.62
CA THR A 49 6.97 -1.06 4.66
C THR A 49 8.36 -0.46 4.56
N CYS A 50 9.31 -0.96 5.32
CA CYS A 50 10.73 -0.63 5.18
C CYS A 50 11.55 -1.90 5.00
N ASP A 51 12.36 -1.93 3.94
CA ASP A 51 13.36 -2.96 3.68
C ASP A 51 14.62 -2.73 4.54
N ASP A 52 15.46 -3.76 4.68
CA ASP A 52 16.77 -3.70 5.35
C ASP A 52 17.71 -2.66 4.73
N ASN A 53 17.54 -2.41 3.42
CA ASN A 53 18.27 -1.36 2.70
C ASN A 53 17.80 0.07 3.03
N GLY A 54 16.79 0.21 3.89
CA GLY A 54 16.19 1.49 4.25
C GLY A 54 15.25 2.03 3.18
N LYS A 55 14.87 1.24 2.17
CA LYS A 55 13.86 1.62 1.17
C LYS A 55 12.48 1.52 1.78
N VAL A 56 11.65 2.53 1.54
CA VAL A 56 10.30 2.60 2.08
C VAL A 56 9.27 2.62 0.95
N PHE A 57 8.24 1.78 1.08
CA PHE A 57 7.04 1.84 0.26
C PHE A 57 5.83 2.08 1.15
N ILE A 58 5.02 3.06 0.77
CA ILE A 58 3.76 3.38 1.43
C ILE A 58 2.66 3.13 0.41
N GLY A 59 1.62 2.38 0.79
CA GLY A 59 0.62 1.92 -0.15
C GLY A 59 -0.48 1.08 0.45
N PHE A 60 -1.40 0.64 -0.40
CA PHE A 60 -2.51 -0.25 -0.03
C PHE A 60 -2.13 -1.70 -0.33
N VAL A 61 -2.51 -2.61 0.56
CA VAL A 61 -2.30 -4.05 0.36
C VAL A 61 -3.33 -4.56 -0.64
N LEU A 62 -2.86 -5.18 -1.72
CA LEU A 62 -3.72 -5.81 -2.72
C LEU A 62 -3.85 -7.31 -2.47
N GLU A 63 -2.76 -7.95 -2.05
CA GLU A 63 -2.69 -9.39 -1.87
C GLU A 63 -1.89 -9.73 -0.61
N LEU A 64 -2.48 -10.60 0.22
CA LEU A 64 -1.87 -11.18 1.41
C LEU A 64 -0.99 -12.38 1.04
N PRO A 65 0.04 -12.68 1.85
CA PRO A 65 0.90 -13.82 1.57
C PRO A 65 0.11 -15.12 1.73
N ASP A 66 0.29 -16.08 0.81
CA ASP A 66 -0.33 -17.39 0.94
C ASP A 66 0.23 -18.08 2.21
N PRO A 67 -0.62 -18.45 3.19
CA PRO A 67 -0.16 -19.12 4.40
C PRO A 67 0.53 -20.47 4.11
N LYS A 68 0.24 -21.11 2.98
CA LYS A 68 0.84 -22.39 2.56
C LYS A 68 2.20 -22.23 1.88
N GLN A 69 2.58 -21.01 1.47
CA GLN A 69 3.90 -20.76 0.89
C GLN A 69 5.00 -20.81 1.95
N ASP A 70 6.18 -21.30 1.53
CA ASP A 70 7.39 -21.28 2.34
C ASP A 70 7.67 -19.85 2.82
N THR A 71 8.04 -19.73 4.09
CA THR A 71 8.33 -18.44 4.75
C THR A 71 9.36 -17.60 3.98
N ASN A 72 10.26 -18.24 3.21
CA ASN A 72 11.26 -17.54 2.39
C ASN A 72 10.73 -16.95 1.07
N GLU A 73 9.55 -17.39 0.63
CA GLU A 73 8.92 -17.00 -0.63
C GLU A 73 7.66 -16.14 -0.42
N ARG A 74 7.15 -16.08 0.82
CA ARG A 74 6.03 -15.22 1.19
C ARG A 74 6.28 -13.78 0.75
N ALA A 75 5.35 -13.26 -0.03
CA ALA A 75 5.39 -11.90 -0.53
C ALA A 75 4.01 -11.24 -0.37
N ILE A 76 4.04 -9.92 -0.22
CA ILE A 76 2.84 -9.08 -0.25
C ILE A 76 2.85 -8.27 -1.54
N SER A 77 1.67 -8.07 -2.11
CA SER A 77 1.48 -7.15 -3.23
C SER A 77 0.95 -5.83 -2.68
N VAL A 78 1.67 -4.74 -2.96
CA VAL A 78 1.32 -3.40 -2.47
C VAL A 78 1.17 -2.47 -3.66
N LEU A 79 0.08 -1.70 -3.70
CA LEU A 79 -0.08 -0.58 -4.61
C LEU A 79 0.57 0.67 -4.00
N PRO A 80 1.74 1.13 -4.49
CA PRO A 80 2.44 2.23 -3.88
C PRO A 80 1.73 3.57 -4.15
N ILE A 81 1.45 4.32 -3.09
CA ILE A 81 1.04 5.73 -3.19
C ILE A 81 2.23 6.67 -3.01
N MET A 82 3.22 6.28 -2.21
CA MET A 82 4.45 7.04 -1.98
C MET A 82 5.63 6.09 -1.82
N SER A 83 6.82 6.55 -2.23
CA SER A 83 8.07 5.80 -2.03
C SER A 83 9.19 6.72 -1.54
N GLY A 84 10.12 6.12 -0.80
CA GLY A 84 11.13 6.89 -0.10
C GLY A 84 12.22 6.05 0.54
N SER A 85 12.87 6.63 1.54
CA SER A 85 13.88 5.97 2.35
C SER A 85 13.86 6.43 3.79
N LEU A 86 14.30 5.58 4.71
CA LEU A 86 14.58 5.98 6.09
C LEU A 86 16.00 6.53 6.18
N CYS A 87 16.12 7.68 6.84
CA CYS A 87 17.41 8.23 7.24
C CYS A 87 18.12 7.24 8.18
N LYS A 88 19.36 6.85 7.85
CA LYS A 88 20.12 5.86 8.64
C LYS A 88 20.39 6.33 10.07
N ASP A 89 20.62 7.63 10.26
CA ASP A 89 21.06 8.19 11.53
C ASP A 89 19.89 8.51 12.47
N PHE A 90 18.77 9.00 11.92
CA PHE A 90 17.64 9.49 12.72
C PHE A 90 16.36 8.68 12.55
N GLN A 91 16.36 7.65 11.69
CA GLN A 91 15.21 6.84 11.33
C GLN A 91 13.98 7.65 10.88
N GLN A 92 14.21 8.86 10.38
CA GLN A 92 13.16 9.73 9.84
C GLN A 92 12.86 9.36 8.39
N LEU A 93 11.57 9.34 8.05
CA LEU A 93 11.08 9.06 6.71
C LEU A 93 11.40 10.21 5.76
N HIS A 94 12.01 9.91 4.61
CA HIS A 94 12.14 10.83 3.49
C HIS A 94 11.34 10.30 2.31
N ILE A 95 10.34 11.03 1.86
CA ILE A 95 9.55 10.71 0.68
C ILE A 95 10.21 11.34 -0.54
N THR A 96 10.59 10.50 -1.49
CA THR A 96 11.29 10.91 -2.73
C THR A 96 10.37 10.88 -3.94
N THR A 97 9.29 10.11 -3.87
CA THR A 97 8.31 9.97 -4.94
C THR A 97 6.92 9.93 -4.35
N ASP A 98 6.02 10.68 -4.96
CA ASP A 98 4.61 10.71 -4.63
C ASP A 98 3.82 10.37 -5.88
N TYR A 99 3.05 9.30 -5.82
CA TYR A 99 2.19 8.80 -6.89
C TYR A 99 0.71 9.06 -6.64
N SER A 100 0.38 9.72 -5.51
CA SER A 100 -0.99 9.99 -5.09
C SER A 100 -1.80 10.70 -6.18
N ASP A 101 -1.22 11.68 -6.85
CA ASP A 101 -1.86 12.45 -7.93
C ASP A 101 -2.25 11.59 -9.14
N THR A 102 -1.58 10.45 -9.36
CA THR A 102 -1.85 9.56 -10.50
C THR A 102 -2.81 8.43 -10.12
N PHE A 103 -2.63 7.83 -8.94
CA PHE A 103 -3.40 6.64 -8.54
C PHE A 103 -4.65 6.94 -7.72
N LEU A 104 -4.66 7.98 -6.87
CA LEU A 104 -5.84 8.29 -6.05
C LEU A 104 -7.07 8.69 -6.87
N PRO A 105 -6.98 9.52 -7.93
CA PRO A 105 -8.14 9.81 -8.77
C PRO A 105 -8.70 8.55 -9.44
N TYR A 106 -7.82 7.63 -9.83
CA TYR A 106 -8.22 6.36 -10.43
C TYR A 106 -8.96 5.49 -9.41
N LEU A 107 -8.41 5.29 -8.22
CA LEU A 107 -9.05 4.52 -7.14
C LEU A 107 -10.41 5.11 -6.73
N ASN A 108 -10.53 6.43 -6.67
CA ASN A 108 -11.78 7.11 -6.30
C ASN A 108 -12.82 7.15 -7.42
N SER A 109 -12.40 7.03 -8.68
CA SER A 109 -13.29 7.12 -9.85
C SER A 109 -14.00 5.81 -10.18
N VAL A 110 -13.49 4.68 -9.69
CA VAL A 110 -14.06 3.37 -9.97
C VAL A 110 -14.81 2.88 -8.73
N SER A 111 -16.14 2.83 -8.80
CA SER A 111 -17.02 2.37 -7.72
C SER A 111 -16.79 0.90 -7.34
N ASP A 112 -16.19 0.14 -8.26
CA ASP A 112 -15.73 -1.24 -8.11
C ASP A 112 -14.69 -1.51 -9.21
N PRO A 113 -13.39 -1.21 -9.00
CA PRO A 113 -12.39 -1.59 -9.99
C PRO A 113 -12.35 -3.12 -10.08
N PRO A 114 -12.29 -3.71 -11.29
CA PRO A 114 -12.03 -5.13 -11.42
C PRO A 114 -10.68 -5.40 -10.73
N LYS A 115 -10.75 -6.00 -9.53
CA LYS A 115 -9.61 -6.24 -8.62
C LYS A 115 -8.43 -6.92 -9.30
N GLU A 116 -8.66 -7.60 -10.42
CA GLU A 116 -7.67 -8.40 -11.13
C GLU A 116 -6.87 -7.62 -12.19
N THR A 117 -7.40 -6.55 -12.79
CA THR A 117 -6.76 -6.00 -14.02
C THR A 117 -5.77 -4.87 -13.76
N ILE A 118 -5.96 -4.08 -12.70
CA ILE A 118 -5.04 -2.98 -12.35
C ILE A 118 -3.95 -3.44 -11.37
N SER A 119 -4.25 -4.51 -10.63
CA SER A 119 -3.45 -5.02 -9.51
C SER A 119 -2.05 -5.48 -9.92
N HIS A 120 -1.87 -6.07 -11.11
CA HIS A 120 -0.59 -6.73 -11.44
C HIS A 120 0.44 -5.83 -12.14
N ASP A 121 0.01 -4.83 -12.92
CA ASP A 121 0.95 -4.04 -13.75
C ASP A 121 1.63 -2.89 -12.98
N VAL A 122 1.07 -2.47 -11.85
CA VAL A 122 1.57 -1.33 -11.05
C VAL A 122 1.89 -1.72 -9.60
N SER A 123 1.65 -2.96 -9.21
CA SER A 123 1.98 -3.41 -7.85
C SER A 123 3.48 -3.60 -7.66
N VAL A 124 3.90 -3.36 -6.42
CA VAL A 124 5.22 -3.69 -5.94
C VAL A 124 5.11 -4.94 -5.09
N ILE A 125 5.81 -5.98 -5.51
CA ILE A 125 5.92 -7.23 -4.75
C ILE A 125 7.03 -7.09 -3.72
N ILE A 126 6.68 -7.25 -2.44
CA ILE A 126 7.60 -7.12 -1.31
C ILE A 126 7.66 -8.46 -0.58
N TYR A 127 8.83 -9.11 -0.59
CA TYR A 127 9.05 -10.33 0.17
C TYR A 127 9.05 -10.04 1.68
N THR A 128 8.28 -10.78 2.46
CA THR A 128 8.12 -10.55 3.90
C THR A 128 9.44 -10.67 4.65
N LYS A 129 10.35 -11.57 4.22
CA LYS A 129 11.70 -11.71 4.78
C LYS A 129 12.58 -10.46 4.68
N LYS A 130 12.28 -9.57 3.74
CA LYS A 130 13.00 -8.30 3.52
C LYS A 130 12.40 -7.18 4.36
N ILE A 131 11.20 -7.35 4.89
CA ILE A 131 10.51 -6.30 5.64
C ILE A 131 11.08 -6.25 7.05
N ARG A 132 11.79 -5.17 7.35
CA ARG A 132 12.29 -4.88 8.68
C ARG A 132 11.27 -4.15 9.54
N ILE A 133 10.49 -3.25 8.92
CA ILE A 133 9.46 -2.47 9.60
C ILE A 133 8.19 -2.54 8.78
N LEU A 134 7.09 -2.92 9.42
CA LEU A 134 5.74 -2.85 8.89
C LEU A 134 4.87 -2.09 9.89
N ARG A 135 4.18 -1.05 9.43
CA ARG A 135 3.26 -0.25 10.27
C ARG A 135 2.09 0.26 9.44
N ARG A 136 0.98 0.53 10.11
CA ARG A 136 -0.10 1.34 9.53
C ARG A 136 0.41 2.76 9.33
N PHE A 137 0.08 3.35 8.18
CA PHE A 137 0.48 4.69 7.80
C PHE A 137 -0.75 5.59 7.70
N ASP A 138 -0.78 6.62 8.52
CA ASP A 138 -1.82 7.64 8.46
C ASP A 138 -1.36 8.77 7.53
N ILE A 139 -1.96 8.81 6.34
CA ILE A 139 -1.67 9.81 5.31
C ILE A 139 -2.03 11.21 5.83
N GLY A 140 -3.20 11.37 6.45
CA GLY A 140 -3.68 12.66 6.95
C GLY A 140 -2.77 13.26 8.02
N MET A 141 -2.29 12.41 8.94
CA MET A 141 -1.28 12.81 9.93
C MET A 141 0.04 13.19 9.25
N PHE A 142 0.51 12.41 8.28
CA PHE A 142 1.76 12.70 7.57
C PHE A 142 1.70 14.07 6.86
N GLU A 143 0.62 14.31 6.11
CA GLU A 143 0.46 15.55 5.35
C GLU A 143 0.37 16.78 6.26
N SER A 144 -0.32 16.65 7.40
CA SER A 144 -0.53 17.74 8.34
C SER A 144 0.75 18.12 9.11
N PHE A 145 1.56 17.14 9.51
CA PHE A 145 2.65 17.37 10.45
C PHE A 145 4.05 17.31 9.83
N PHE A 146 4.26 16.53 8.77
CA PHE A 146 5.59 16.15 8.31
C PHE A 146 5.93 16.64 6.90
N LYS A 147 4.92 16.91 6.05
CA LYS A 147 5.12 17.34 4.66
C LYS A 147 5.99 18.59 4.47
N ARG A 148 6.01 19.50 5.46
CA ARG A 148 6.78 20.76 5.41
C ARG A 148 7.96 20.80 6.37
N ARG A 149 8.34 19.66 6.94
CA ARG A 149 9.44 19.59 7.91
C ARG A 149 10.73 19.13 7.26
N VAL A 150 11.82 19.55 7.88
CA VAL A 150 13.17 19.13 7.53
C VAL A 150 13.58 18.04 8.52
N CYS A 151 14.23 17.01 8.01
CA CYS A 151 14.84 15.98 8.82
C CYS A 151 16.04 16.57 9.60
N ALA A 152 16.36 15.98 10.74
CA ALA A 152 17.54 16.34 11.52
C ALA A 152 18.87 16.20 10.74
N CYS A 153 18.89 15.42 9.64
CA CYS A 153 20.04 15.34 8.73
C CYS A 153 20.15 16.51 7.73
N GLY A 154 19.24 17.50 7.79
CA GLY A 154 19.24 18.69 6.94
C GLY A 154 18.56 18.53 5.58
N HIS A 155 17.99 17.35 5.27
CA HIS A 155 17.19 17.12 4.06
C HIS A 155 15.70 17.26 4.35
N ASP A 156 14.92 17.77 3.41
CA ASP A 156 13.47 17.84 3.56
C ASP A 156 12.85 16.44 3.61
N ILE A 157 11.83 16.28 4.45
CA ILE A 157 11.10 15.02 4.64
C ILE A 157 10.28 14.66 3.39
N TYR A 158 9.88 15.66 2.60
CA TYR A 158 9.04 15.46 1.43
C TYR A 158 9.62 16.23 0.24
N LEU A 159 10.29 15.50 -0.65
CA LEU A 159 10.86 16.00 -1.90
C LEU A 159 10.51 15.06 -3.05
N PRO A 160 9.23 15.00 -3.47
CA PRO A 160 8.91 14.37 -4.74
C PRO A 160 9.63 15.16 -5.84
N LYS A 161 10.64 14.56 -6.49
CA LYS A 161 11.29 15.21 -7.62
C LYS A 161 10.24 15.43 -8.72
N PRO A 162 10.12 16.62 -9.32
CA PRO A 162 9.20 16.82 -10.43
C PRO A 162 9.62 15.92 -11.60
N HIS A 163 8.70 15.09 -12.07
CA HIS A 163 8.94 14.21 -13.21
C HIS A 163 8.89 15.03 -14.50
N ARG A 164 10.02 15.65 -14.87
CA ARG A 164 10.30 16.03 -16.27
C ARG A 164 11.45 15.17 -16.77
N GLN A 165 11.15 13.91 -17.06
CA GLN A 165 11.98 13.18 -18.02
C GLN A 165 11.50 13.61 -19.41
N ASN A 166 12.14 14.63 -19.99
CA ASN A 166 12.11 14.83 -21.43
C ASN A 166 12.84 13.64 -22.05
N ILE A 167 12.13 12.52 -22.22
CA ILE A 167 12.62 11.42 -23.05
C ILE A 167 12.56 11.96 -24.47
N ALA A 168 13.72 12.36 -24.99
CA ALA A 168 13.85 12.66 -26.40
C ALA A 168 13.53 11.38 -27.17
N ILE A 169 12.33 11.33 -27.75
CA ILE A 169 11.95 10.30 -28.71
C ILE A 169 12.86 10.52 -29.92
N VAL A 170 13.96 9.77 -29.98
CA VAL A 170 14.77 9.68 -31.20
C VAL A 170 13.95 8.88 -32.20
N SER A 171 13.22 9.59 -33.06
CA SER A 171 12.62 9.02 -34.26
C SER A 171 13.75 8.53 -35.17
N SER A 172 14.04 7.24 -35.14
CA SER A 172 14.88 6.60 -36.14
C SER A 172 14.09 6.51 -37.44
N SER A 173 14.19 7.52 -38.30
CA SER A 173 13.87 7.42 -39.72
C SER A 173 14.83 6.40 -40.37
N LYS A 174 14.35 5.18 -40.62
CA LYS A 174 14.94 4.32 -41.64
C LYS A 174 14.07 4.43 -42.88
N GLU A 175 14.56 5.21 -43.83
CA GLU A 175 14.24 5.07 -45.25
C GLU A 175 14.63 3.66 -45.70
N VAL A 176 13.67 2.90 -46.23
CA VAL A 176 13.84 1.97 -47.36
C VAL A 176 12.56 1.99 -48.18
#